data_AF-A0A2N3AIG2-F1
#
_entry.id   AF-A0A2N3AIG2-F1
#
_cell.length_a   1.000
_cell.length_b   1.000
_cell.length_c   1.000
_cell.angle_alpha   90.00
_cell.angle_beta   90.00
_cell.angle_gamma   90.00
#
_symmetry.space_group_name_H-M   'P 1'
#
loop_
_entity.id
_entity.type
_entity.pdbx_description
1 polymer ?
#
loop_
_entity_poly.entity_id
_entity_poly.type
_entity_poly.pdbx_seq_one_letter_code
_entity_poly.pdbx_strand_id
1 'polypeptide(L)'
;MKRMLKKIAKELSKIEDVKAIILYGSLARGEFTSRSDVDLFILTTEYKTQKEIHDKVIELESEIGRNIQPTIRTITELQKTDTGLLQNIFQEGKILYLREPSDIPSAILLQQKPYLIYSFQISSLPQKDKVRFNRQLYEQTRKGYKYKGLLQEIGGQKLSAGCVMMPYEQKEKIEKFFKKFKVKFEQLKVWK
;
A
#
# COMPACT_ATOMS: atom_id res chain seq x y z
N MET A 1 -15.42 -4.02 -26.62
CA MET A 1 -14.83 -4.05 -25.26
C MET A 1 -15.83 -4.33 -24.14
N LYS A 2 -16.77 -3.44 -23.79
CA LYS A 2 -17.70 -3.66 -22.66
C LYS A 2 -18.46 -5.01 -22.74
N ARG A 3 -18.85 -5.43 -23.95
CA ARG A 3 -19.54 -6.71 -24.19
C ARG A 3 -18.66 -7.94 -23.89
N MET A 4 -17.37 -7.86 -24.21
CA MET A 4 -16.37 -8.91 -23.91
C MET A 4 -16.16 -9.04 -22.40
N LEU A 5 -15.90 -7.93 -21.70
CA LEU A 5 -15.69 -7.92 -20.25
C LEU A 5 -16.93 -8.41 -19.50
N LYS A 6 -18.14 -8.02 -19.95
CA LYS A 6 -19.40 -8.56 -19.41
C LYS A 6 -19.53 -10.07 -19.61
N LYS A 7 -19.08 -10.62 -20.74
CA LYS A 7 -19.09 -12.06 -21.00
C LYS A 7 -18.12 -12.81 -20.08
N ILE A 8 -16.88 -12.32 -19.98
CA ILE A 8 -15.87 -12.87 -19.05
C ILE A 8 -16.42 -12.89 -17.62
N ALA A 9 -16.92 -11.75 -17.14
CA ALA A 9 -17.49 -11.63 -15.80
C ALA A 9 -18.64 -12.61 -15.59
N LYS A 10 -19.56 -12.70 -16.55
CA LYS A 10 -20.71 -13.61 -16.49
C LYS A 10 -20.28 -15.07 -16.41
N GLU A 11 -19.41 -15.52 -17.30
CA GLU A 11 -19.01 -16.93 -17.37
C GLU A 11 -18.19 -17.36 -16.16
N LEU A 12 -17.22 -16.54 -15.72
CA LEU A 12 -16.41 -16.84 -14.53
C LEU A 12 -17.23 -16.72 -13.23
N SER A 13 -18.22 -15.83 -13.16
CA SER A 13 -19.10 -15.71 -11.98
C SER A 13 -20.00 -16.94 -11.74
N LYS A 14 -20.12 -17.86 -12.71
CA LYS A 14 -20.86 -19.11 -12.51
C LYS A 14 -20.13 -20.07 -11.57
N ILE A 15 -18.81 -19.95 -11.47
CA ILE A 15 -17.99 -20.73 -10.53
C ILE A 15 -18.24 -20.17 -9.13
N GLU A 16 -18.90 -20.94 -8.28
CA GLU A 16 -19.40 -20.48 -6.97
C GLU A 16 -18.30 -19.90 -6.07
N ASP A 17 -17.12 -20.51 -6.11
CA ASP A 17 -15.97 -20.11 -5.31
C ASP A 17 -15.31 -18.80 -5.78
N VAL A 18 -15.66 -18.28 -6.96
CA VAL A 18 -15.18 -16.96 -7.41
C VAL A 18 -15.85 -15.86 -6.59
N LYS A 19 -15.03 -15.10 -5.86
CA LYS A 19 -15.45 -13.98 -4.99
C LYS A 19 -15.32 -12.62 -5.65
N ALA A 20 -14.26 -12.40 -6.42
CA ALA A 20 -14.05 -11.16 -7.16
C ALA A 20 -13.34 -11.41 -8.49
N ILE A 21 -13.67 -10.59 -9.49
CA ILE A 21 -12.96 -10.51 -10.77
C ILE A 21 -12.63 -9.04 -11.01
N ILE A 22 -11.34 -8.74 -11.15
CA ILE A 22 -10.84 -7.37 -11.34
C ILE A 22 -10.00 -7.36 -12.62
N LEU A 23 -10.36 -6.50 -13.56
CA LEU A 23 -9.52 -6.18 -14.71
C LEU A 23 -8.43 -5.22 -14.26
N TYR A 24 -7.17 -5.51 -14.55
CA TYR A 24 -6.07 -4.57 -14.31
C TYR A 24 -5.21 -4.42 -15.57
N GLY A 25 -4.06 -3.74 -15.45
CA GLY A 25 -3.11 -3.62 -16.55
C GLY A 25 -3.56 -2.68 -17.66
N SER A 26 -3.03 -2.90 -18.87
CA SER A 26 -3.15 -1.94 -19.99
C SER A 26 -4.60 -1.67 -20.41
N LEU A 27 -5.47 -2.69 -20.35
CA LEU A 27 -6.91 -2.52 -20.64
C LEU A 27 -7.63 -1.70 -19.57
N ALA A 28 -7.20 -1.81 -18.30
CA ALA A 28 -7.78 -1.01 -17.23
C ALA A 28 -7.38 0.46 -17.37
N ARG A 29 -6.11 0.75 -17.70
CA ARG A 29 -5.58 2.11 -17.96
C ARG A 29 -6.12 2.79 -19.20
N GLY A 30 -6.59 2.03 -20.20
CA GLY A 30 -7.05 2.60 -21.47
C GLY A 30 -5.94 2.78 -22.52
N GLU A 31 -4.74 2.27 -22.26
CA GLU A 31 -3.56 2.31 -23.14
C GLU A 31 -3.46 1.09 -24.06
N PHE A 32 -4.55 0.34 -24.21
CA PHE A 32 -4.54 -0.95 -24.89
C PHE A 32 -4.57 -0.80 -26.41
N THR A 33 -3.96 -1.77 -27.10
CA THR A 33 -4.06 -1.94 -28.55
C THR A 33 -5.01 -3.08 -28.90
N SER A 34 -5.24 -3.32 -30.19
CA SER A 34 -6.04 -4.45 -30.65
C SER A 34 -5.45 -5.82 -30.24
N ARG A 35 -4.15 -5.88 -29.93
CA ARG A 35 -3.40 -7.09 -29.55
C ARG A 35 -3.14 -7.24 -28.04
N SER A 36 -3.59 -6.29 -27.21
CA SER A 36 -3.33 -6.35 -25.77
C SER A 36 -4.07 -7.51 -25.11
N ASP A 37 -3.34 -8.23 -24.25
CA ASP A 37 -3.85 -9.31 -23.41
C ASP A 37 -4.82 -8.77 -22.35
N VAL A 38 -5.76 -9.61 -21.90
CA VAL A 38 -6.73 -9.26 -20.87
C VAL A 38 -6.21 -9.72 -19.50
N ASP A 39 -5.57 -8.82 -18.76
CA ASP A 39 -5.08 -9.11 -17.41
C ASP A 39 -6.23 -9.13 -16.39
N LEU A 40 -6.46 -10.30 -15.77
CA LEU A 40 -7.53 -10.49 -14.78
C LEU A 40 -6.95 -10.94 -13.45
N PHE A 41 -7.38 -10.29 -12.38
CA PHE A 41 -7.16 -10.77 -11.02
C PHE A 41 -8.43 -11.43 -10.53
N ILE A 42 -8.33 -12.68 -10.09
CA ILE A 42 -9.47 -13.48 -9.64
C ILE A 42 -9.23 -13.94 -8.21
N LEU A 43 -10.15 -13.58 -7.32
CA LEU A 43 -10.11 -13.97 -5.91
C LEU A 43 -11.02 -15.18 -5.66
N THR A 44 -10.48 -16.24 -5.07
CA THR A 44 -11.22 -17.45 -4.67
C THR A 44 -11.06 -17.75 -3.19
N THR A 45 -11.77 -18.75 -2.65
CA THR A 45 -11.51 -19.25 -1.29
C THR A 45 -10.66 -20.51 -1.29
N GLU A 46 -10.80 -21.36 -2.32
CA GLU A 46 -10.09 -22.63 -2.40
C GLU A 46 -9.05 -22.62 -3.53
N TYR A 47 -7.92 -23.28 -3.28
CA TYR A 47 -6.85 -23.42 -4.28
C TYR A 47 -7.27 -24.33 -5.45
N LYS A 48 -8.07 -25.37 -5.17
CA LYS A 48 -8.51 -26.35 -6.19
C LYS A 48 -9.31 -25.72 -7.34
N THR A 49 -9.98 -24.61 -7.07
CA THR A 49 -10.78 -23.83 -8.03
C THR A 49 -9.92 -23.21 -9.14
N GLN A 50 -8.61 -23.06 -8.94
CA GLN A 50 -7.71 -22.51 -9.95
C GLN A 50 -7.77 -23.29 -11.28
N LYS A 51 -7.88 -24.62 -11.21
CA LYS A 51 -7.96 -25.48 -12.39
C LYS A 51 -9.24 -25.21 -13.19
N GLU A 52 -10.38 -25.18 -12.51
CA GLU A 52 -11.68 -24.91 -13.14
C GLU A 52 -11.70 -23.52 -13.81
N ILE A 53 -11.11 -22.51 -13.17
CA ILE A 53 -10.99 -21.17 -13.74
C ILE A 53 -10.09 -21.20 -14.98
N HIS A 54 -8.94 -21.90 -14.94
CA HIS A 54 -8.05 -22.01 -16.10
C HIS A 54 -8.75 -22.67 -17.30
N ASP A 55 -9.43 -23.80 -17.07
CA ASP A 55 -10.20 -24.49 -18.11
C ASP A 55 -11.25 -23.53 -18.72
N LYS A 56 -11.95 -22.77 -17.87
CA LYS A 56 -12.94 -21.80 -18.33
C LYS A 56 -12.32 -20.61 -19.08
N VAL A 57 -11.13 -20.18 -18.69
CA VAL A 57 -10.39 -19.12 -19.38
C VAL A 57 -10.00 -19.56 -20.78
N ILE A 58 -9.50 -20.79 -20.97
CA ILE A 58 -9.13 -21.33 -22.29
C ILE A 58 -10.34 -21.35 -23.25
N GLU A 59 -11.52 -21.74 -22.75
CA GLU A 59 -12.78 -21.65 -23.52
C GLU A 59 -13.08 -20.20 -23.92
N LEU A 60 -12.98 -19.26 -22.96
CA LEU A 60 -13.24 -17.85 -23.19
C LEU A 60 -12.27 -17.22 -24.19
N GLU A 61 -10.98 -17.54 -24.12
CA GLU A 61 -9.97 -17.08 -25.07
C GLU A 61 -10.32 -17.49 -26.50
N SER A 62 -10.73 -18.75 -26.68
CA SER A 62 -11.14 -19.32 -27.96
C SER A 62 -12.37 -18.61 -28.53
N GLU A 63 -13.34 -18.28 -27.68
CA GLU A 63 -14.57 -17.59 -28.10
C GLU A 63 -14.39 -16.08 -28.36
N ILE A 64 -13.46 -15.44 -27.65
CA ILE A 64 -13.25 -13.98 -27.70
C ILE A 64 -12.18 -13.61 -28.74
N GLY A 65 -11.29 -14.55 -29.07
CA GLY A 65 -10.16 -14.32 -29.97
C GLY A 65 -9.09 -13.40 -29.35
N ARG A 66 -8.92 -13.45 -28.03
CA ARG A 66 -7.91 -12.69 -27.28
C ARG A 66 -7.37 -13.51 -26.13
N ASN A 67 -6.07 -13.34 -25.87
CA ASN A 67 -5.43 -13.93 -24.70
C ASN A 67 -5.94 -13.26 -23.42
N ILE A 68 -6.22 -14.09 -22.42
CA ILE A 68 -6.63 -13.71 -21.08
C ILE A 68 -5.55 -14.24 -20.13
N GLN A 69 -4.96 -13.35 -19.33
CA GLN A 69 -3.96 -13.70 -18.33
C GLN A 69 -4.59 -13.67 -16.93
N PRO A 70 -5.06 -14.82 -16.39
CA PRO A 70 -5.66 -14.87 -15.07
C PRO A 70 -4.60 -15.02 -13.98
N THR A 71 -4.44 -13.99 -13.14
CA THR A 71 -3.78 -14.13 -11.84
C THR A 71 -4.81 -14.53 -10.79
N ILE A 72 -4.79 -15.79 -10.39
CA ILE A 72 -5.72 -16.34 -9.39
C ILE A 72 -5.05 -16.39 -8.03
N ARG A 73 -5.74 -15.90 -7.01
CA ARG A 73 -5.29 -15.96 -5.61
C ARG A 73 -6.45 -16.34 -4.70
N THR A 74 -6.14 -17.14 -3.69
CA THR A 74 -7.03 -17.32 -2.54
C THR A 74 -6.92 -16.11 -1.59
N ILE A 75 -7.89 -15.95 -0.70
CA ILE A 75 -7.86 -14.93 0.36
C ILE A 75 -6.57 -15.03 1.21
N THR A 76 -6.10 -16.25 1.48
CA THR A 76 -4.88 -16.48 2.26
C THR A 76 -3.61 -16.13 1.48
N GLU A 77 -3.59 -16.35 0.16
CA GLU A 77 -2.46 -15.99 -0.71
C GLU A 77 -2.43 -14.50 -1.04
N LEU A 78 -3.55 -13.79 -0.94
CA LEU A 78 -3.62 -12.35 -1.14
C LEU A 78 -2.63 -11.61 -0.23
N GLN A 79 -2.48 -12.05 1.02
CA GLN A 79 -1.55 -11.47 1.99
C GLN A 79 -0.07 -11.69 1.62
N LYS A 80 0.24 -12.69 0.79
CA LYS A 80 1.59 -13.04 0.36
C LYS A 80 1.89 -12.56 -1.08
N THR A 81 0.92 -11.91 -1.72
CA THR A 81 1.03 -11.47 -3.10
C THR A 81 1.95 -10.26 -3.21
N ASP A 82 2.69 -10.19 -4.32
CA ASP A 82 3.61 -9.09 -4.62
C ASP A 82 2.95 -7.73 -4.43
N THR A 83 3.67 -6.83 -3.77
CA THR A 83 3.16 -5.53 -3.36
C THR A 83 2.93 -4.61 -4.55
N GLY A 84 3.77 -4.69 -5.59
CA GLY A 84 3.61 -3.95 -6.83
C GLY A 84 2.39 -4.40 -7.62
N LEU A 85 2.15 -5.72 -7.72
CA LEU A 85 0.95 -6.26 -8.33
C LEU A 85 -0.33 -5.79 -7.62
N LEU A 86 -0.36 -5.88 -6.28
CA LEU A 86 -1.51 -5.40 -5.50
C LEU A 86 -1.74 -3.90 -5.73
N GLN A 87 -0.68 -3.09 -5.72
CA GLN A 87 -0.79 -1.66 -6.02
C GLN A 87 -1.40 -1.41 -7.41
N ASN A 88 -0.95 -2.12 -8.44
CA ASN A 88 -1.50 -1.97 -9.80
C ASN A 88 -2.99 -2.34 -9.86
N ILE A 89 -3.38 -3.48 -9.25
CA ILE A 89 -4.78 -3.92 -9.19
C ILE A 89 -5.63 -2.88 -8.45
N PHE A 90 -5.13 -2.30 -7.38
CA PHE A 90 -5.89 -1.37 -6.55
C PHE A 90 -5.93 0.07 -7.07
N GLN A 91 -4.88 0.54 -7.74
CA GLN A 91 -4.83 1.89 -8.32
C GLN A 91 -5.62 1.98 -9.62
N GLU A 92 -5.53 0.95 -10.47
CA GLU A 92 -6.01 1.01 -11.85
C GLU A 92 -7.17 0.04 -12.10
N GLY A 93 -7.39 -0.91 -11.19
CA GLY A 93 -8.29 -2.04 -11.44
C GLY A 93 -9.75 -1.64 -11.56
N LYS A 94 -10.42 -2.30 -12.50
CA LYS A 94 -11.86 -2.20 -12.72
C LYS A 94 -12.51 -3.48 -12.24
N ILE A 95 -13.32 -3.37 -11.19
CA ILE A 95 -14.12 -4.47 -10.68
C ILE A 95 -15.12 -4.88 -11.77
N LEU A 96 -15.02 -6.12 -12.23
CA LEU A 96 -15.95 -6.72 -13.18
C LEU A 96 -17.04 -7.52 -12.46
N TYR A 97 -16.71 -8.11 -11.31
CA TYR A 97 -17.62 -8.92 -10.51
C TYR A 97 -17.22 -8.95 -9.04
N LEU A 98 -18.22 -8.95 -8.15
CA LEU A 98 -18.11 -9.18 -6.71
C LEU A 98 -19.30 -10.07 -6.29
N ARG A 99 -19.02 -11.19 -5.64
CA ARG A 99 -20.04 -12.15 -5.17
C ARG A 99 -20.87 -11.53 -4.04
N GLU A 100 -20.18 -10.93 -3.08
CA GLU A 100 -20.74 -10.27 -1.92
C GLU A 100 -20.08 -8.90 -1.76
N PRO A 101 -20.78 -7.90 -1.20
CA PRO A 101 -20.14 -6.66 -0.78
C PRO A 101 -18.97 -6.97 0.15
N SER A 102 -17.78 -6.49 -0.19
CA SER A 102 -16.60 -6.65 0.66
C SER A 102 -15.94 -5.30 0.91
N ASP A 103 -15.57 -5.06 2.16
CA ASP A 103 -14.74 -3.93 2.52
C ASP A 103 -13.33 -4.20 2.03
N ILE A 104 -12.78 -3.29 1.23
CA ILE A 104 -11.35 -3.33 0.88
C ILE A 104 -10.65 -2.38 1.85
N PRO A 105 -9.92 -2.89 2.87
CA PRO A 105 -9.30 -2.01 3.86
C PRO A 105 -8.28 -1.11 3.15
N SER A 106 -8.41 0.20 3.34
CA SER A 106 -7.51 1.20 2.74
C SER A 106 -6.05 1.01 3.15
N ALA A 107 -5.80 0.41 4.31
CA ALA A 107 -4.47 0.00 4.76
C ALA A 107 -3.87 -1.13 3.89
N ILE A 108 -4.70 -2.06 3.39
CA ILE A 108 -4.28 -3.11 2.44
C ILE A 108 -4.06 -2.52 1.05
N LEU A 109 -4.92 -1.59 0.61
CA LEU A 109 -4.84 -0.93 -0.70
C LEU A 109 -3.50 -0.21 -0.91
N LEU A 110 -3.04 0.49 0.12
CA LEU A 110 -1.93 1.41 -0.03
C LEU A 110 -0.61 0.82 0.46
N GLN A 111 -0.64 -0.19 1.35
CA GLN A 111 0.48 -0.58 2.21
C GLN A 111 1.15 0.59 2.93
N GLN A 112 0.53 1.77 2.86
CA GLN A 112 1.03 2.99 3.43
C GLN A 112 0.77 2.90 4.91
N LYS A 113 1.83 3.07 5.69
CA LYS A 113 1.70 3.23 7.12
C LYS A 113 1.47 4.71 7.39
N PRO A 114 0.65 5.05 8.38
CA PRO A 114 0.54 6.43 8.80
C PRO A 114 1.88 6.86 9.41
N TYR A 115 2.39 7.98 8.92
CA TYR A 115 3.54 8.70 9.49
C TYR A 115 3.07 10.07 9.97
N LEU A 116 3.85 10.65 10.87
CA LEU A 116 3.69 12.03 11.32
C LEU A 116 4.94 12.81 10.94
N ILE A 117 4.73 13.93 10.26
CA ILE A 117 5.73 14.98 10.09
C ILE A 117 5.51 16.00 11.20
N TYR A 118 6.56 16.29 11.95
CA TYR A 118 6.58 17.33 12.96
C TYR A 118 7.46 18.47 12.50
N SER A 119 6.87 19.66 12.44
CA SER A 119 7.58 20.93 12.32
C SER A 119 7.67 21.54 13.71
N PHE A 120 8.87 21.93 14.16
CA PHE A 120 9.07 22.42 15.51
C PHE A 120 10.08 23.56 15.58
N GLN A 121 9.89 24.45 16.56
CA GLN A 121 10.74 25.61 16.77
C GLN A 121 11.45 25.53 18.11
N ILE A 122 12.79 25.56 18.07
CA ILE A 122 13.63 25.63 19.26
C ILE A 122 14.16 27.03 19.55
N SER A 123 13.76 28.05 18.77
CA SER A 123 14.26 29.43 18.88
C SER A 123 14.04 30.03 20.28
N SER A 124 12.92 29.71 20.91
CA SER A 124 12.55 30.13 22.27
C SER A 124 13.36 29.47 23.39
N LEU A 125 14.14 28.42 23.10
CA LEU A 125 14.92 27.73 24.12
C LEU A 125 16.23 28.47 24.42
N PRO A 126 16.69 28.47 25.69
CA PRO A 126 18.03 28.91 26.04
C PRO A 126 19.10 28.10 25.29
N GLN A 127 20.27 28.69 25.03
CA GLN A 127 21.31 28.05 24.23
C GLN A 127 21.75 26.69 24.79
N LYS A 128 21.84 26.56 26.12
CA LYS A 128 22.13 25.30 26.81
C LYS A 128 21.09 24.21 26.49
N ASP A 129 19.82 24.58 26.44
CA ASP A 129 18.71 23.66 26.17
C ASP A 129 18.60 23.32 24.69
N LYS A 130 18.90 24.27 23.78
CA LYS A 130 19.03 24.00 22.33
C LYS A 130 20.08 22.93 22.05
N VAL A 131 21.25 23.04 22.70
CA VAL A 131 22.32 22.04 22.58
C VAL A 131 21.87 20.70 23.16
N ARG A 132 21.26 20.68 24.35
CA ARG A 132 20.76 19.44 24.98
C ARG A 132 19.67 18.77 24.14
N PHE A 133 18.75 19.55 23.57
CA PHE A 133 17.68 19.07 22.70
C PHE A 133 18.25 18.37 21.47
N ASN A 134 19.11 19.05 20.70
CA ASN A 134 19.70 18.49 19.49
C ASN A 134 20.50 17.21 19.78
N ARG A 135 21.24 17.20 20.88
CA ARG A 135 22.04 16.04 21.33
C ARG A 135 21.18 14.82 21.70
N GLN A 136 19.97 15.03 22.23
CA GLN A 136 19.05 13.93 22.59
C GLN A 136 18.19 13.49 21.41
N LEU A 137 17.82 14.40 20.51
CA LEU A 137 16.95 14.09 19.38
C LEU A 137 17.69 13.37 18.25
N TYR A 138 18.87 13.88 17.88
CA TYR A 138 19.60 13.43 16.69
C TYR A 138 20.82 12.56 17.03
N GLU A 139 21.21 11.69 16.10
CA GLU A 139 22.46 10.92 16.18
C GLU A 139 23.68 11.84 16.38
N GLN A 140 24.59 11.43 17.25
CA GLN A 140 25.86 12.09 17.49
C GLN A 140 27.03 11.17 17.20
N THR A 141 28.06 11.70 16.55
CA THR A 141 29.35 11.02 16.40
C THR A 141 30.36 11.59 17.39
N ARG A 142 30.95 10.75 18.23
CA ARG A 142 32.06 11.13 19.13
C ARG A 142 33.16 10.08 19.09
N LYS A 143 34.40 10.52 18.86
CA LYS A 143 35.58 9.64 18.83
C LYS A 143 35.39 8.37 17.98
N GLY A 144 34.72 8.49 16.84
CA GLY A 144 34.40 7.36 15.96
C GLY A 144 33.15 6.55 16.32
N TYR A 145 32.57 6.73 17.51
CA TYR A 145 31.36 6.03 17.95
C TYR A 145 30.10 6.84 17.60
N LYS A 146 29.08 6.15 17.09
CA LYS A 146 27.74 6.70 16.81
C LYS A 146 26.80 6.43 17.97
N TYR A 147 26.28 7.49 18.56
CA TYR A 147 25.25 7.44 19.60
C TYR A 147 23.91 7.77 18.98
N LYS A 148 23.00 6.80 19.00
CA LYS A 148 21.64 6.97 18.47
C LYS A 148 20.90 8.03 19.31
N GLY A 149 20.29 8.99 18.62
CA GLY A 149 19.32 9.89 19.23
C GLY A 149 17.93 9.28 19.21
N LEU A 150 16.99 9.90 19.94
CA LEU A 150 15.60 9.46 20.01
C LEU A 150 14.99 9.26 18.62
N LEU A 151 15.31 10.12 17.65
CA LEU A 151 14.77 10.03 16.30
C LEU A 151 15.14 8.71 15.62
N GLN A 152 16.39 8.26 15.75
CA GLN A 152 16.83 6.97 15.22
C GLN A 152 16.24 5.79 16.01
N GLU A 153 16.11 5.90 17.34
CA GLU A 153 15.53 4.84 18.18
C GLU A 153 14.07 4.54 17.82
N ILE A 154 13.31 5.56 17.44
CA ILE A 154 11.90 5.43 17.05
C ILE A 154 11.69 5.19 15.55
N GLY A 155 12.77 4.93 14.78
CA GLY A 155 12.69 4.73 13.33
C GLY A 155 12.27 5.97 12.55
N GLY A 156 12.51 7.15 13.10
CA GLY A 156 12.24 8.42 12.46
C GLY A 156 13.37 8.89 11.54
N GLN A 157 13.01 9.82 10.66
CA GLN A 157 13.89 10.42 9.66
C GLN A 157 13.91 11.93 9.84
N LYS A 158 15.10 12.54 9.74
CA LYS A 158 15.23 13.99 9.67
C LYS A 158 14.94 14.43 8.24
N LEU A 159 14.00 15.37 8.08
CA LEU A 159 13.69 15.97 6.78
C LEU A 159 14.46 17.26 6.58
N SER A 160 14.52 18.11 7.62
CA SER A 160 15.30 19.35 7.61
C SER A 160 15.62 19.82 9.04
N ALA A 161 16.22 21.00 9.20
CA ALA A 161 16.36 21.62 10.51
C ALA A 161 14.97 22.02 11.03
N GLY A 162 14.55 21.46 12.17
CA GLY A 162 13.22 21.70 12.73
C GLY A 162 12.10 20.88 12.09
N CYS A 163 12.40 19.93 11.21
CA CYS A 163 11.40 19.06 10.61
C CYS A 163 11.83 17.59 10.64
N VAL A 164 10.99 16.73 11.20
CA VAL A 164 11.24 15.28 11.37
C VAL A 164 10.00 14.48 11.01
N MET A 165 10.20 13.27 10.53
CA MET A 165 9.13 12.33 10.17
C MET A 165 9.31 11.03 10.94
N MET A 166 8.22 10.39 11.37
CA MET A 166 8.28 9.09 12.07
C MET A 166 6.98 8.31 11.96
N PRO A 167 7.00 6.99 12.21
CA PRO A 167 5.80 6.17 12.26
C PRO A 167 4.80 6.70 13.30
N TYR A 168 3.51 6.65 12.98
CA TYR A 168 2.44 7.17 13.84
C TYR A 168 2.42 6.50 15.23
N GLU A 169 2.81 5.24 15.32
CA GLU A 169 2.86 4.45 16.56
C GLU A 169 3.83 5.05 17.59
N GLN A 170 4.79 5.87 17.15
CA GLN A 170 5.78 6.50 18.03
C GLN A 170 5.39 7.92 18.48
N LYS A 171 4.16 8.36 18.16
CA LYS A 171 3.61 9.69 18.50
C LYS A 171 3.84 10.06 19.97
N GLU A 172 3.51 9.17 20.89
CA GLU A 172 3.62 9.49 22.31
C GLU A 172 5.06 9.79 22.74
N LYS A 173 6.03 9.01 22.25
CA LYS A 173 7.44 9.15 22.64
C LYS A 173 7.99 10.50 22.20
N ILE A 174 7.74 10.89 20.94
CA ILE A 174 8.23 12.17 20.42
C ILE A 174 7.52 13.37 21.08
N GLU A 175 6.21 13.30 21.30
CA GLU A 175 5.48 14.40 21.93
C GLU A 175 5.90 14.57 23.39
N LYS A 176 6.12 13.47 24.13
CA LYS A 176 6.68 13.51 25.49
C LYS A 176 8.03 14.21 25.49
N PHE A 177 8.88 13.93 24.49
CA PHE A 177 10.16 14.61 24.31
C PHE A 177 10.00 16.11 24.02
N PHE A 178 9.15 16.52 23.08
CA PHE A 178 8.93 17.95 22.79
C PHE A 178 8.34 18.69 24.01
N LYS A 179 7.38 18.08 24.71
CA LYS A 179 6.77 18.64 25.94
C LYS A 179 7.80 18.81 27.05
N LYS A 180 8.70 17.84 27.26
CA LYS A 180 9.81 17.92 28.23
C LYS A 180 10.67 19.17 28.02
N PHE A 181 10.90 19.56 26.76
CA PHE A 181 11.68 20.75 26.43
C PHE A 181 10.81 22.00 26.22
N LYS A 182 9.49 21.92 26.38
CA LYS A 182 8.55 23.03 26.12
C LYS A 182 8.67 23.61 24.70
N VAL A 183 8.95 22.74 23.72
CA VAL A 183 9.08 23.10 22.31
C VAL A 183 7.70 23.25 21.69
N LYS A 184 7.49 24.32 20.93
CA LYS A 184 6.30 24.48 20.09
C LYS A 184 6.47 23.64 18.84
N PHE A 185 5.44 22.86 18.50
CA PHE A 185 5.42 22.02 17.33
C PHE A 185 4.04 21.95 16.68
N GLU A 186 4.04 21.69 15.39
CA GLU A 186 2.88 21.37 14.57
C GLU A 186 3.06 19.96 14.00
N GLN A 187 1.95 19.28 13.69
CA GLN A 187 1.98 17.94 13.13
C GLN A 187 1.18 17.88 11.83
N LEU A 188 1.69 17.12 10.87
CA LEU A 188 1.01 16.75 9.64
C LEU A 188 1.00 15.24 9.53
N LYS A 189 -0.18 14.65 9.35
CA LYS A 189 -0.33 13.23 9.07
C LYS A 189 -0.07 12.98 7.59
N VAL A 190 0.84 12.06 7.30
CA VAL A 190 1.16 11.61 5.94
C VAL A 190 1.07 10.09 5.87
N TRP A 191 0.92 9.56 4.67
CA TRP A 191 0.88 8.12 4.43
C TRP A 191 2.07 7.78 3.54
N LYS A 192 2.91 6.85 4.00
CA LYS A 192 4.17 6.43 3.35
C LYS A 192 4.22 4.92 3.27
#